data_AF-A0A4P5UUF7-F1
#
_entry.id   AF-A0A4P5UUF7-F1
#
_cell.length_a   1.000
_cell.length_b   1.000
_cell.length_c   1.000
_cell.angle_alpha   90.00
_cell.angle_beta   90.00
_cell.angle_gamma   90.00
#
_symmetry.space_group_name_H-M   'P 1'
#
loop_
_entity.id
_entity.type
_entity.pdbx_description
1 polymer ?
#
loop_
_entity_poly.entity_id
_entity_poly.type
_entity_poly.pdbx_seq_one_letter_code
_entity_poly.pdbx_strand_id
1 'polypeptide(L)'
;MKITCGHFQHKCSAFSGVKPDGTLLIVFLFIVTLIMCLIYVYQKYQMKSIIFVFVFLCLPFYGCSQQLQKNQSKIEKTVKQDAEWKDSLSYEDYCIMRKKGTEPPFTGKYVDNKESGIYSCKACKLDLFTSNTKFDSGTGWPSFFQPLNKNHILEKIDTRYEFKTYEVLCARCEGHLGHVFDDGPQPTGLRYCINSAALVFKADSSLYVK
;
A
#
# COMPACT_ATOMS: atom_id res chain seq x y z
N MET A 1 -29.46 -32.63 -45.18
CA MET A 1 -30.89 -32.85 -44.96
C MET A 1 -31.53 -31.47 -44.74
N LYS A 2 -32.06 -30.87 -45.82
CA LYS A 2 -32.71 -29.56 -45.81
C LYS A 2 -34.17 -29.76 -45.42
N ILE A 3 -34.66 -29.03 -44.42
CA ILE A 3 -36.09 -28.95 -44.10
C ILE A 3 -36.49 -27.48 -44.26
N THR A 4 -37.33 -27.22 -45.25
CA THR A 4 -38.04 -25.97 -45.48
C THR A 4 -39.46 -26.08 -44.94
N CYS A 5 -39.90 -25.08 -44.19
CA CYS A 5 -41.29 -24.83 -43.79
C CYS A 5 -41.33 -23.33 -43.40
N GLY A 6 -42.33 -22.50 -43.67
CA GLY A 6 -43.62 -22.61 -44.31
C GLY A 6 -44.17 -21.18 -44.37
N HIS A 7 -44.93 -20.89 -45.42
CA HIS A 7 -45.42 -19.58 -45.81
C HIS A 7 -46.50 -19.08 -44.82
N PHE A 8 -46.33 -17.90 -44.21
CA PHE A 8 -47.38 -17.25 -43.41
C PHE A 8 -47.59 -15.81 -43.90
N GLN A 9 -48.62 -15.60 -44.72
CA GLN A 9 -49.05 -14.27 -45.17
C GLN A 9 -50.11 -13.73 -44.20
N HIS A 10 -49.76 -12.72 -43.42
CA HIS A 10 -50.75 -11.89 -42.72
C HIS A 10 -51.18 -10.71 -43.61
N LYS A 11 -52.48 -10.62 -43.86
CA LYS A 11 -53.15 -9.46 -44.46
C LYS A 11 -53.01 -8.24 -43.54
N CYS A 12 -52.33 -7.19 -44.01
CA CYS A 12 -52.46 -5.84 -43.48
C CYS A 12 -53.62 -5.15 -44.18
N SER A 13 -54.72 -4.90 -43.45
CA SER A 13 -55.78 -3.98 -43.87
C SER A 13 -55.38 -2.55 -43.52
N ALA A 14 -55.21 -1.74 -44.56
CA ALA A 14 -54.90 -0.31 -44.47
C ALA A 14 -56.08 0.46 -43.86
N PHE A 15 -55.83 1.18 -42.76
CA PHE A 15 -56.72 2.21 -42.24
C PHE A 15 -56.29 3.55 -42.83
N SER A 16 -57.01 4.01 -43.85
CA SER A 16 -56.85 5.32 -44.46
C SER A 16 -57.79 6.33 -43.81
N GLY A 17 -57.26 7.48 -43.40
CA GLY A 17 -58.02 8.74 -43.43
C GLY A 17 -58.46 9.32 -42.09
N VAL A 18 -57.53 9.87 -41.31
CA VAL A 18 -57.81 11.01 -40.42
C VAL A 18 -56.68 12.01 -40.60
N LYS A 19 -56.97 13.19 -41.16
CA LYS A 19 -56.00 14.29 -41.23
C LYS A 19 -55.88 14.88 -39.81
N PRO A 20 -54.68 14.91 -39.20
CA PRO A 20 -54.53 15.46 -37.86
C PRO A 20 -54.81 16.97 -37.90
N ASP A 21 -55.72 17.43 -37.05
CA ASP A 21 -55.91 18.86 -36.81
C ASP A 21 -54.67 19.40 -36.08
N GLY A 22 -54.15 20.55 -36.53
CA GLY A 22 -52.91 21.12 -35.97
C GLY A 22 -53.00 21.42 -34.46
N THR A 23 -54.22 21.49 -33.93
CA THR A 23 -54.52 21.64 -32.50
C THR A 23 -53.96 20.48 -31.66
N LEU A 24 -54.07 19.23 -32.13
CA LEU A 24 -53.59 18.07 -31.38
C LEU A 24 -52.06 18.04 -31.28
N LEU A 25 -51.37 18.49 -32.33
CA LEU A 25 -49.91 18.59 -32.35
C LEU A 25 -49.42 19.67 -31.37
N ILE A 26 -50.11 20.80 -31.31
CA ILE A 26 -49.80 21.89 -30.37
C ILE A 26 -50.01 21.43 -28.93
N VAL A 27 -51.13 20.78 -28.64
CA VAL A 27 -51.41 20.22 -27.29
C VAL A 27 -50.37 19.17 -26.90
N PHE A 28 -49.97 18.30 -27.83
CA PHE A 28 -48.91 17.31 -27.60
C PHE A 28 -47.56 17.96 -27.29
N LEU A 29 -47.17 18.98 -28.06
CA LEU A 29 -45.91 19.71 -27.82
C LEU A 29 -45.90 20.46 -26.48
N PHE A 30 -47.03 21.03 -26.06
CA PHE A 30 -47.18 21.65 -24.74
C PHE A 30 -47.08 20.63 -23.60
N ILE A 31 -47.70 19.46 -23.75
CA ILE A 31 -47.63 18.40 -22.74
C ILE A 31 -46.19 17.85 -22.62
N VAL A 32 -45.51 17.62 -23.75
CA VAL A 32 -44.12 17.15 -23.76
C VAL A 32 -43.19 18.18 -23.11
N THR A 33 -43.36 19.47 -23.39
CA THR A 33 -42.55 20.53 -22.76
C THR A 33 -42.83 20.67 -21.26
N LEU A 34 -44.09 20.55 -20.82
CA LEU A 34 -44.43 20.52 -19.39
C LEU A 34 -43.83 19.30 -18.67
N ILE A 35 -43.90 18.12 -19.28
CA ILE A 35 -43.29 16.89 -18.71
C ILE A 35 -41.78 17.03 -18.64
N MET A 36 -41.11 17.53 -19.68
CA MET A 36 -39.66 17.75 -19.65
C MET A 36 -39.26 18.82 -18.63
N CYS A 37 -40.07 19.86 -18.45
CA CYS A 37 -39.86 20.89 -17.43
C CYS A 37 -40.04 20.32 -16.02
N LEU A 38 -41.08 19.50 -15.79
CA LEU A 38 -41.31 18.83 -14.52
C LEU A 38 -40.22 17.79 -14.21
N ILE A 39 -39.74 17.04 -15.21
CA ILE A 39 -38.59 16.12 -15.07
C ILE A 39 -37.32 16.93 -14.76
N TYR A 40 -37.08 18.05 -15.43
CA TYR A 40 -35.92 18.91 -15.16
C TYR A 40 -35.99 19.52 -13.76
N VAL A 41 -37.15 20.02 -13.33
CA VAL A 41 -37.36 20.54 -11.97
C VAL A 41 -37.23 19.41 -10.94
N TYR A 42 -37.80 18.22 -11.19
CA TYR A 42 -37.67 17.04 -10.34
C TYR A 42 -36.22 16.58 -10.24
N GLN A 43 -35.50 16.44 -11.36
CA GLN A 43 -34.07 16.12 -11.38
C GLN A 43 -33.23 17.20 -10.69
N LYS A 44 -33.54 18.49 -10.86
CA LYS A 44 -32.80 19.61 -10.25
C LYS A 44 -33.06 19.76 -8.74
N TYR A 45 -34.25 19.41 -8.25
CA TYR A 45 -34.63 19.51 -6.82
C TYR A 45 -34.43 18.21 -6.04
N GLN A 46 -34.68 17.02 -6.62
CA GLN A 46 -34.40 15.73 -5.95
C GLN A 46 -32.91 15.42 -5.89
N MET A 47 -32.11 15.75 -6.92
CA MET A 47 -30.67 15.47 -6.87
C MET A 47 -29.97 16.29 -5.79
N LYS A 48 -30.42 17.52 -5.49
CA LYS A 48 -29.87 18.31 -4.39
C LYS A 48 -30.19 17.70 -3.03
N SER A 49 -31.44 17.25 -2.80
CA SER A 49 -31.81 16.55 -1.57
C SER A 49 -31.16 15.18 -1.44
N ILE A 50 -31.06 14.39 -2.52
CA ILE A 50 -30.43 13.07 -2.49
C ILE A 50 -28.92 13.18 -2.30
N ILE A 51 -28.24 14.13 -2.95
CA ILE A 51 -26.81 14.38 -2.71
C ILE A 51 -26.58 14.84 -1.26
N PHE A 52 -27.43 15.72 -0.73
CA PHE A 52 -27.34 16.13 0.68
C PHE A 52 -27.55 14.96 1.64
N VAL A 53 -28.55 14.11 1.37
CA VAL A 53 -28.87 12.91 2.17
C VAL A 53 -27.76 11.85 2.06
N PHE A 54 -27.18 11.62 0.88
CA PHE A 54 -26.04 10.72 0.70
C PHE A 54 -24.78 11.26 1.37
N VAL A 55 -24.49 12.57 1.26
CA VAL A 55 -23.36 13.20 1.96
C VAL A 55 -23.56 13.10 3.48
N PHE A 56 -24.75 13.38 4.00
CA PHE A 56 -25.07 13.26 5.43
C PHE A 56 -25.13 11.82 5.94
N LEU A 57 -25.59 10.85 5.14
CA LEU A 57 -25.55 9.42 5.48
C LEU A 57 -24.14 8.85 5.42
N CYS A 58 -23.28 9.35 4.51
CA CYS A 58 -21.90 8.88 4.38
C CYS A 58 -20.94 9.57 5.37
N LEU A 59 -21.24 10.76 5.90
CA LEU A 59 -20.45 11.44 6.93
C LEU A 59 -20.11 10.56 8.16
N PRO A 60 -21.06 9.81 8.77
CA PRO A 60 -20.74 8.87 9.84
C PRO A 60 -19.94 7.63 9.39
N PHE A 61 -19.93 7.26 8.10
CA PHE A 61 -19.08 6.17 7.58
C PHE A 61 -17.60 6.56 7.48
N TYR A 62 -17.28 7.83 7.21
CA TYR A 62 -15.88 8.29 7.16
C TYR A 62 -15.19 8.26 8.53
N GLY A 63 -15.92 8.51 9.62
CA GLY A 63 -15.37 8.48 10.97
C GLY A 63 -14.95 7.08 11.45
N CYS A 64 -15.71 6.05 11.06
CA CYS A 64 -15.44 4.67 11.48
C CYS A 64 -14.19 4.07 10.80
N SER A 65 -13.88 4.47 9.57
CA SER A 65 -12.70 3.99 8.83
C SER A 65 -11.37 4.48 9.43
N GLN A 66 -11.33 5.73 9.91
CA GLN A 66 -10.10 6.32 10.49
C GLN A 66 -9.69 5.63 11.80
N GLN A 67 -10.65 5.12 12.57
CA GLN A 67 -10.38 4.45 13.84
C GLN A 67 -9.75 3.05 13.64
N LEU A 68 -10.08 2.36 12.55
CA LEU A 68 -9.49 1.05 12.21
C LEU A 68 -8.03 1.18 11.77
N GLN A 69 -7.67 2.22 11.00
CA GLN A 69 -6.28 2.44 10.58
C GLN A 69 -5.37 2.89 11.73
N LYS A 70 -5.88 3.69 12.67
CA LYS A 70 -5.08 4.22 13.78
C LYS A 70 -4.64 3.14 14.76
N ASN A 71 -5.36 2.02 14.85
CA ASN A 71 -5.05 0.92 15.78
C ASN A 71 -4.11 -0.15 15.18
N GLN A 72 -3.92 -0.17 13.86
CA GLN A 72 -3.00 -1.11 13.18
C GLN A 72 -1.53 -0.67 13.19
N SER A 73 -1.22 0.56 13.59
CA SER A 73 0.13 1.13 13.45
C SER A 73 1.04 0.96 14.67
N LYS A 74 0.52 0.54 15.82
CA LYS A 74 1.31 0.50 17.06
C LYS A 74 2.03 -0.84 17.21
N ILE A 75 3.30 -0.86 16.84
CA ILE A 75 4.19 -2.01 17.11
C ILE A 75 4.37 -2.13 18.63
N GLU A 76 4.05 -3.30 19.17
CA GLU A 76 4.36 -3.63 20.56
C GLU A 76 5.88 -3.63 20.76
N LYS A 77 6.35 -2.82 21.72
CA LYS A 77 7.77 -2.66 22.03
C LYS A 77 8.29 -3.86 22.81
N THR A 78 9.45 -4.38 22.42
CA THR A 78 10.17 -5.38 23.22
C THR A 78 11.01 -4.66 24.25
N VAL A 79 10.61 -4.76 25.52
CA VAL A 79 11.35 -4.23 26.66
C VAL A 79 12.12 -5.37 27.31
N LYS A 80 13.45 -5.24 27.31
CA LYS A 80 14.39 -6.16 27.98
C LYS A 80 15.54 -5.36 28.56
N GLN A 81 16.10 -5.83 29.66
CA GLN A 81 17.29 -5.26 30.27
C GLN A 81 18.53 -5.57 29.42
N ASP A 82 19.59 -4.77 29.60
CA ASP A 82 20.83 -4.92 28.81
C ASP A 82 21.50 -6.29 29.04
N ALA A 83 21.42 -6.83 30.26
CA ALA A 83 21.93 -8.16 30.59
C ALA A 83 21.20 -9.27 29.79
N GLU A 84 19.88 -9.20 29.70
CA GLU A 84 19.08 -10.17 28.94
C GLU A 84 19.40 -10.13 27.44
N TRP A 85 19.73 -8.95 26.90
CA TRP A 85 20.22 -8.84 25.52
C TRP A 85 21.60 -9.44 25.36
N LYS A 86 22.50 -9.22 26.32
CA LYS A 86 23.85 -9.79 26.31
C LYS A 86 23.84 -11.32 26.36
N ASP A 87 22.87 -11.91 27.06
CA ASP A 87 22.74 -13.37 27.17
C ASP A 87 22.03 -13.99 25.95
N SER A 88 21.15 -13.24 25.27
CA SER A 88 20.35 -13.75 24.14
C SER A 88 20.96 -13.52 22.75
N LEU A 89 22.00 -12.68 22.67
CA LEU A 89 22.70 -12.36 21.43
C LEU A 89 24.13 -12.91 21.48
N SER A 90 24.70 -13.19 20.31
CA SER A 90 26.15 -13.41 20.26
C SER A 90 26.89 -12.11 20.65
N TYR A 91 28.14 -12.23 21.07
CA TYR A 91 28.94 -11.06 21.44
C TYR A 91 28.98 -10.01 20.31
N GLU A 92 29.17 -10.44 19.07
CA GLU A 92 29.19 -9.59 17.88
C GLU A 92 27.84 -8.92 17.64
N ASP A 93 26.75 -9.70 17.63
CA ASP A 93 25.39 -9.16 17.45
C ASP A 93 25.06 -8.12 18.54
N TYR A 94 25.45 -8.39 19.79
CA TYR A 94 25.25 -7.47 20.91
C TYR A 94 26.06 -6.17 20.73
N CYS A 95 27.34 -6.27 20.37
CA CYS A 95 28.19 -5.09 20.11
C CYS A 95 27.61 -4.21 19.01
N ILE A 96 27.16 -4.80 17.90
CA ILE A 96 26.54 -4.07 16.80
C ILE A 96 25.20 -3.48 17.24
N MET A 97 24.26 -4.32 17.69
CA MET A 97 22.88 -3.90 17.90
C MET A 97 22.64 -3.09 19.17
N ARG A 98 23.46 -3.26 20.21
CA ARG A 98 23.26 -2.57 21.51
C ARG A 98 24.33 -1.53 21.80
N LYS A 99 25.55 -1.68 21.25
CA LYS A 99 26.64 -0.72 21.43
C LYS A 99 26.95 0.09 20.15
N LYS A 100 26.09 0.00 19.13
CA LYS A 100 26.19 0.77 17.87
C LYS A 100 27.51 0.54 17.12
N GLY A 101 28.03 -0.68 17.22
CA GLY A 101 29.15 -1.14 16.41
C GLY A 101 28.76 -1.33 14.95
N THR A 102 29.77 -1.45 14.10
CA THR A 102 29.62 -1.70 12.66
C THR A 102 30.53 -2.86 12.29
N GLU A 103 30.00 -3.87 11.57
CA GLU A 103 30.83 -4.96 11.04
C GLU A 103 31.78 -4.43 9.95
N PRO A 104 32.97 -5.02 9.77
CA PRO A 104 33.85 -4.63 8.66
C PRO A 104 33.16 -4.80 7.30
N PRO A 105 33.52 -3.98 6.27
CA PRO A 105 32.94 -4.13 4.96
C PRO A 105 33.28 -5.50 4.35
N PHE A 106 32.33 -6.06 3.60
CA PHE A 106 32.42 -7.33 2.86
C PHE A 106 32.55 -8.60 3.73
N THR A 107 32.45 -8.50 5.06
CA THR A 107 32.51 -9.69 5.94
C THR A 107 31.13 -10.26 6.29
N GLY A 108 30.07 -9.48 6.09
CA GLY A 108 28.71 -9.86 6.46
C GLY A 108 28.13 -10.99 5.60
N LYS A 109 27.50 -11.98 6.24
CA LYS A 109 26.84 -13.12 5.58
C LYS A 109 25.87 -12.73 4.46
N TYR A 110 25.16 -11.61 4.59
CA TYR A 110 24.09 -11.21 3.68
C TYR A 110 24.49 -10.15 2.65
N VAL A 111 25.77 -9.78 2.58
CA VAL A 111 26.28 -8.82 1.58
C VAL A 111 25.89 -9.29 0.18
N ASP A 112 26.33 -10.50 -0.19
CA ASP A 112 26.11 -11.08 -1.52
C ASP A 112 24.85 -11.94 -1.63
N ASN A 113 24.01 -12.00 -0.59
CA ASN A 113 22.78 -12.77 -0.64
C ASN A 113 21.78 -12.17 -1.66
N LYS A 114 21.34 -13.00 -2.60
CA LYS A 114 20.38 -12.67 -3.67
C LYS A 114 19.13 -13.55 -3.65
N GLU A 115 18.99 -14.42 -2.65
CA GLU A 115 17.82 -15.27 -2.50
C GLU A 115 16.56 -14.45 -2.20
N SER A 116 15.41 -14.91 -2.70
CA SER A 116 14.12 -14.30 -2.40
C SER A 116 13.70 -14.60 -0.96
N GLY A 117 13.31 -13.56 -0.21
CA GLY A 117 12.90 -13.73 1.18
C GLY A 117 12.84 -12.43 1.98
N ILE A 118 12.78 -12.59 3.30
CA ILE A 118 12.59 -11.51 4.27
C ILE A 118 13.81 -11.43 5.18
N TYR A 119 14.27 -10.20 5.45
CA TYR A 119 15.29 -9.90 6.44
C TYR A 119 14.62 -9.34 7.69
N SER A 120 14.67 -10.10 8.77
CA SER A 120 14.11 -9.73 10.07
C SER A 120 15.21 -9.27 11.02
N CYS A 121 14.85 -8.47 12.02
CA CYS A 121 15.71 -8.09 13.13
C CYS A 121 16.28 -9.34 13.82
N LYS A 122 17.60 -9.44 13.94
CA LYS A 122 18.27 -10.57 14.61
C LYS A 122 17.79 -10.75 16.05
N ALA A 123 17.56 -9.65 16.76
CA ALA A 123 17.18 -9.64 18.18
C ALA A 123 15.70 -9.96 18.45
N CYS A 124 14.77 -9.23 17.83
CA CYS A 124 13.32 -9.34 18.13
C CYS A 124 12.48 -9.97 17.03
N LYS A 125 13.12 -10.40 15.94
CA LYS A 125 12.50 -11.09 14.79
C LYS A 125 11.40 -10.29 14.07
N LEU A 126 11.29 -8.98 14.30
CA LEU A 126 10.45 -8.10 13.50
C LEU A 126 10.96 -8.08 12.06
N ASP A 127 10.10 -8.27 11.07
CA ASP A 127 10.49 -8.19 9.65
C ASP A 127 10.83 -6.74 9.27
N LEU A 128 12.00 -6.51 8.68
CA LEU A 128 12.52 -5.15 8.45
C LEU A 128 12.60 -4.82 6.96
N PHE A 129 13.12 -5.75 6.15
CA PHE A 129 13.38 -5.56 4.74
C PHE A 129 13.01 -6.81 3.92
N THR A 130 12.93 -6.65 2.61
CA THR A 130 12.69 -7.75 1.66
C THR A 130 13.82 -7.84 0.66
N SER A 131 14.02 -9.02 0.09
CA SER A 131 14.93 -9.21 -1.07
C SER A 131 14.56 -8.30 -2.25
N ASN A 132 13.28 -7.99 -2.45
CA ASN A 132 12.80 -7.15 -3.56
C ASN A 132 13.33 -5.71 -3.48
N THR A 133 13.69 -5.26 -2.29
CA THR A 133 14.21 -3.92 -2.05
C THR A 133 15.72 -3.90 -1.85
N LYS A 134 16.34 -5.08 -1.81
CA LYS A 134 17.79 -5.25 -1.69
C LYS A 134 18.46 -4.98 -3.03
N PHE A 135 19.61 -4.32 -2.99
CA PHE A 135 20.45 -4.09 -4.18
C PHE A 135 21.93 -4.13 -3.79
N ASP A 136 22.78 -4.25 -4.81
CA ASP A 136 24.23 -4.15 -4.65
C ASP A 136 24.65 -2.68 -4.75
N SER A 137 25.17 -2.13 -3.64
CA SER A 137 25.66 -0.77 -3.56
C SER A 137 27.19 -0.67 -3.71
N GLY A 138 27.91 -1.80 -3.73
CA GLY A 138 29.37 -1.83 -3.71
C GLY A 138 30.01 -1.37 -2.40
N THR A 139 29.24 -1.08 -1.34
CA THR A 139 29.80 -0.55 -0.08
C THR A 139 30.34 -1.63 0.86
N GLY A 140 29.96 -2.89 0.65
CA GLY A 140 30.34 -4.01 1.50
C GLY A 140 29.36 -4.32 2.64
N TRP A 141 28.18 -3.70 2.65
CA TRP A 141 27.08 -4.06 3.58
C TRP A 141 25.76 -4.29 2.82
N PRO A 142 24.88 -5.17 3.33
CA PRO A 142 23.52 -5.31 2.82
C PRO A 142 22.83 -3.94 2.66
N SER A 143 22.40 -3.64 1.44
CA SER A 143 21.81 -2.35 1.09
C SER A 143 20.40 -2.52 0.56
N PHE A 144 19.47 -1.71 1.07
CA PHE A 144 18.06 -1.74 0.68
C PHE A 144 17.60 -0.33 0.33
N PHE A 145 16.72 -0.17 -0.66
CA PHE A 145 16.21 1.17 -1.02
C PHE A 145 14.96 1.59 -0.23
N GLN A 146 14.30 0.65 0.44
CA GLN A 146 13.17 0.92 1.33
C GLN A 146 12.95 -0.22 2.34
N PRO A 147 12.41 0.08 3.54
CA PRO A 147 11.96 -0.94 4.48
C PRO A 147 10.69 -1.65 4.00
N LEU A 148 10.44 -2.84 4.54
CA LEU A 148 9.20 -3.59 4.33
C LEU A 148 7.98 -2.79 4.83
N ASN A 149 8.13 -2.08 5.95
CA ASN A 149 7.13 -1.15 6.46
C ASN A 149 7.84 0.02 7.16
N LYS A 150 7.45 1.26 6.83
CA LYS A 150 8.05 2.47 7.41
C LYS A 150 7.98 2.50 8.93
N ASN A 151 6.92 1.94 9.53
CA ASN A 151 6.75 1.91 10.98
C ASN A 151 7.71 0.93 11.68
N HIS A 152 8.36 0.02 10.94
CA HIS A 152 9.26 -0.99 11.50
C HIS A 152 10.68 -0.46 11.75
N ILE A 153 10.97 0.73 11.22
CA ILE A 153 12.26 1.42 11.33
C ILE A 153 12.07 2.74 12.09
N LEU A 154 13.06 3.08 12.91
CA LEU A 154 13.22 4.44 13.45
C LEU A 154 14.49 5.03 12.85
N GLU A 155 14.40 6.27 12.41
CA GLU A 155 15.53 7.04 11.90
C GLU A 155 15.87 8.12 12.93
N LYS A 156 17.10 8.13 13.42
CA LYS A 156 17.59 9.07 14.43
C LYS A 156 18.79 9.82 13.88
N ILE A 157 18.81 11.14 14.04
CA ILE A 157 19.97 11.96 13.64
C ILE A 157 21.21 11.45 14.36
N ASP A 158 22.26 11.14 13.58
CA ASP A 158 23.58 10.76 14.07
C ASP A 158 24.58 11.87 13.74
N THR A 159 25.13 12.49 14.79
CA THR A 159 26.05 13.63 14.70
C THR A 159 27.51 13.22 14.82
N ARG A 160 27.83 11.92 14.74
CA ARG A 160 29.20 11.42 14.82
C ARG A 160 30.03 11.73 13.56
N TYR A 161 29.38 12.05 12.45
CA TYR A 161 30.01 12.35 11.17
C TYR A 161 29.81 13.81 10.78
N GLU A 162 30.69 14.36 9.94
CA GLU A 162 30.63 15.74 9.46
C GLU A 162 29.38 16.02 8.62
N PHE A 163 28.81 14.98 8.00
CA PHE A 163 27.56 15.04 7.23
C PHE A 163 26.40 14.52 8.07
N LYS A 164 25.20 15.08 7.87
CA LYS A 164 23.99 14.59 8.53
C LYS A 164 23.69 13.17 8.04
N THR A 165 23.91 12.20 8.91
CA THR A 165 23.53 10.80 8.69
C THR A 165 22.40 10.45 9.65
N TYR A 166 21.54 9.51 9.24
CA TYR A 166 20.47 9.01 10.10
C TYR A 166 20.78 7.58 10.48
N GLU A 167 20.95 7.34 11.78
CA GLU A 167 21.02 6.02 12.37
C GLU A 167 19.67 5.31 12.17
N VAL A 168 19.73 4.07 11.70
CA VAL A 168 18.58 3.20 11.48
C VAL A 168 18.49 2.23 12.66
N LEU A 169 17.36 2.25 13.36
CA LEU A 169 17.06 1.40 14.50
C LEU A 169 15.81 0.55 14.22
N CYS A 170 15.76 -0.65 14.79
CA CYS A 170 14.55 -1.46 14.78
C CYS A 170 13.46 -0.82 15.66
N ALA A 171 12.27 -0.56 15.12
CA ALA A 171 11.21 0.12 15.88
C ALA A 171 10.69 -0.69 17.07
N ARG A 172 10.74 -2.03 17.03
CA ARG A 172 10.28 -2.90 18.13
C ARG A 172 11.23 -2.92 19.33
N CYS A 173 12.53 -3.14 19.12
CA CYS A 173 13.51 -3.36 20.21
C CYS A 173 14.60 -2.28 20.31
N GLU A 174 14.57 -1.28 19.43
CA GLU A 174 15.50 -0.15 19.37
C GLU A 174 16.97 -0.56 19.19
N GLY A 175 17.20 -1.78 18.68
CA GLY A 175 18.53 -2.23 18.32
C GLY A 175 19.04 -1.49 17.10
N HIS A 176 20.31 -1.10 17.14
CA HIS A 176 21.05 -0.52 16.01
C HIS A 176 21.10 -1.50 14.84
N LEU A 177 20.80 -0.99 13.65
CA LEU A 177 20.82 -1.75 12.40
C LEU A 177 21.92 -1.25 11.46
N GLY A 178 22.06 0.08 11.34
CA GLY A 178 23.02 0.72 10.45
C GLY A 178 22.64 2.18 10.22
N HIS A 179 22.74 2.64 8.97
CA HIS A 179 22.45 4.02 8.58
C HIS A 179 21.68 4.11 7.26
N VAL A 180 21.00 5.23 7.04
CA VAL A 180 20.36 5.56 5.77
C VAL A 180 21.00 6.81 5.16
N PHE A 181 21.21 6.74 3.85
CA PHE A 181 21.85 7.75 3.01
C PHE A 181 20.93 8.11 1.82
N ASP A 182 21.17 9.26 1.20
CA ASP A 182 20.41 9.83 0.06
C ASP A 182 21.05 9.55 -1.31
N ASP A 183 21.90 8.52 -1.39
CA ASP A 183 22.62 8.08 -2.59
C ASP A 183 22.14 6.72 -3.11
N GLY A 184 20.87 6.38 -2.85
CA GLY A 184 20.26 5.13 -3.31
C GLY A 184 19.67 5.18 -4.72
N PRO A 185 19.21 4.03 -5.23
CA PRO A 185 18.55 3.96 -6.52
C PRO A 185 17.11 4.51 -6.47
N GLN A 186 16.55 4.78 -7.65
CA GLN A 186 15.11 5.00 -7.79
C GLN A 186 14.34 3.74 -7.35
N PRO A 187 13.11 3.86 -6.82
CA PRO A 187 12.26 5.07 -6.82
C PRO A 187 12.43 6.00 -5.60
N THR A 188 13.15 5.58 -4.56
CA THR A 188 13.23 6.34 -3.30
C THR A 188 14.43 7.28 -3.25
N GLY A 189 15.51 6.96 -3.96
CA GLY A 189 16.80 7.65 -3.82
C GLY A 189 17.48 7.36 -2.48
N LEU A 190 16.96 6.44 -1.66
CA LEU A 190 17.48 6.13 -0.34
C LEU A 190 18.28 4.84 -0.35
N ARG A 191 19.33 4.79 0.46
CA ARG A 191 20.13 3.58 0.70
C ARG A 191 20.20 3.30 2.19
N TYR A 192 19.40 2.35 2.63
CA TYR A 192 19.50 1.73 3.96
C TYR A 192 20.68 0.75 3.95
N CYS A 193 21.80 1.16 4.52
CA CYS A 193 23.04 0.40 4.64
C CYS A 193 23.06 -0.28 6.01
N ILE A 194 22.85 -1.60 6.04
CA ILE A 194 22.51 -2.33 7.27
C ILE A 194 23.55 -3.41 7.55
N ASN A 195 23.98 -3.53 8.80
CA ASN A 195 24.86 -4.61 9.24
C ASN A 195 24.19 -5.98 9.03
N SER A 196 24.88 -6.91 8.39
CA SER A 196 24.42 -8.29 8.21
C SER A 196 24.18 -8.99 9.55
N ALA A 197 25.04 -8.76 10.55
CA ALA A 197 24.89 -9.33 11.90
C ALA A 197 23.58 -8.89 12.58
N ALA A 198 23.07 -7.70 12.25
CA ALA A 198 21.80 -7.20 12.79
C ALA A 198 20.56 -7.86 12.15
N LEU A 199 20.75 -8.69 11.13
CA LEU A 199 19.68 -9.33 10.35
C LEU A 199 19.66 -10.85 10.53
N VAL A 200 18.48 -11.43 10.31
CA VAL A 200 18.30 -12.86 10.04
C VAL A 200 17.44 -13.00 8.80
N PHE A 201 17.90 -13.82 7.86
CA PHE A 201 17.19 -14.06 6.61
C PHE A 201 16.28 -15.29 6.71
N LYS A 202 15.07 -15.17 6.16
CA LYS A 202 14.14 -16.28 5.95
C LYS A 202 13.84 -16.36 4.45
N ALA A 203 14.27 -17.45 3.81
CA ALA A 203 13.97 -17.71 2.41
C ALA A 203 12.46 -17.87 2.20
N ASP A 204 11.95 -17.39 1.07
CA ASP A 204 10.57 -17.59 0.69
C ASP A 204 10.34 -19.05 0.27
N SER A 205 9.61 -19.79 1.11
CA SER A 205 9.32 -21.21 0.88
C SER A 205 8.33 -21.46 -0.26
N SER A 206 7.63 -20.43 -0.76
CA SER A 206 6.67 -20.58 -1.88
C SER A 206 7.33 -21.00 -3.19
N LEU A 207 8.66 -20.87 -3.31
CA LEU A 207 9.44 -21.29 -4.48
C LEU A 207 9.80 -22.79 -4.50
N TYR A 208 9.62 -23.52 -3.39
CA TYR A 208 10.00 -24.94 -3.26
C TYR A 208 8.81 -25.92 -3.32
N VAL A 209 7.58 -25.42 -3.55
CA VAL A 209 6.36 -26.25 -3.66
C VAL A 209 6.06 -26.60 -5.13
N LYS A 210 7.06 -27.07 -5.88
CA LYS A 210 6.87 -27.58 -7.25
C LYS A 210 7.22 -29.04 -7.36
#